data_AF-A0A1Y0B7R3-F1
#
_entry.id   AF-A0A1Y0B7R3-F1
#
_cell.length_a   1.000
_cell.length_b   1.000
_cell.length_c   1.000
_cell.angle_alpha   90.00
_cell.angle_beta   90.00
_cell.angle_gamma   90.00
#
_symmetry.space_group_name_H-M   'P 1'
#
loop_
_entity.id
_entity.type
_entity.pdbx_description
1 polymer ?
#
loop_
_entity_poly.entity_id
_entity_poly.type
_entity_poly.pdbx_seq_one_letter_code
_entity_poly.pdbx_strand_id
1 'polypeptide(L)'
;EGERFIEKSPYFAITLKNAQEATAIMPFSLEEVKALIENAQSLRLQAFLMVAFLTGMRTGEQLALTWEDIDFNEKKIVINKSLNELGTITTPKN
;
A
#
# COMPACT_ATOMS: atom_id res chain seq x y z
N GLU A 1 -34.12 30.85 -4.08
CA GLU A 1 -33.26 30.48 -2.94
C GLU A 1 -31.89 31.08 -3.19
N GLY A 2 -31.39 31.93 -2.29
CA GLY A 2 -30.13 32.64 -2.48
C GLY A 2 -28.93 31.77 -2.08
N GLU A 3 -27.95 31.64 -2.96
CA GLU A 3 -26.66 31.04 -2.68
C GLU A 3 -26.02 31.75 -1.49
N ARG A 4 -25.83 31.02 -0.38
CA ARG A 4 -25.13 31.51 0.80
C ARG A 4 -23.64 31.28 0.61
N PHE A 5 -22.96 32.29 0.08
CA PHE A 5 -21.49 32.29 -0.02
C PHE A 5 -20.90 32.35 1.39
N ILE A 6 -20.04 31.38 1.72
CA ILE A 6 -19.22 31.41 2.93
C ILE A 6 -17.85 31.92 2.51
N GLU A 7 -17.42 33.09 3.01
CA GLU A 7 -16.12 33.68 2.65
C GLU A 7 -14.92 32.77 2.96
N LYS A 8 -15.07 31.87 3.94
CA LYS A 8 -14.01 30.91 4.31
C LYS A 8 -14.59 29.62 4.88
N SER A 9 -13.96 28.49 4.55
CA SER A 9 -14.36 27.18 5.05
C SER A 9 -14.37 27.15 6.60
N PRO A 10 -15.46 26.70 7.24
CA PRO A 10 -15.52 26.54 8.69
C PRO A 10 -14.51 25.52 9.22
N TYR A 11 -13.94 24.67 8.36
CA TYR A 11 -12.91 23.69 8.73
C TYR A 11 -11.49 24.27 8.73
N PHE A 12 -11.26 25.46 8.17
CA PHE A 12 -9.91 26.02 8.01
C PHE A 12 -9.14 26.17 9.34
N ALA A 13 -9.83 26.51 10.43
CA ALA A 13 -9.21 26.76 11.73
C ALA A 13 -8.99 25.51 12.60
N ILE A 14 -9.65 24.39 12.26
CA ILE A 14 -9.73 23.21 13.13
C ILE A 14 -8.70 22.15 12.74
N THR A 15 -8.40 22.02 11.44
CA THR A 15 -7.72 20.83 10.90
C THR A 15 -6.26 20.65 11.34
N LEU A 16 -5.56 21.72 11.73
CA LEU A 16 -4.11 21.65 12.02
C LEU A 16 -3.75 21.77 13.50
N LYS A 17 -4.64 22.30 14.35
CA LYS A 17 -4.30 22.59 15.75
C LYS A 17 -4.08 21.34 16.62
N ASN A 18 -4.68 20.22 16.23
CA ASN A 18 -4.61 18.95 16.95
C ASN A 18 -3.89 17.84 16.17
N ALA A 19 -3.27 18.18 15.04
CA ALA A 19 -2.49 17.21 14.28
C ALA A 19 -1.23 16.89 15.08
N GLN A 20 -1.15 15.68 15.64
CA GLN A 20 0.09 15.18 16.21
C GLN A 20 1.12 15.07 15.08
N GLU A 21 2.37 15.44 15.37
CA GLU A 21 3.46 15.18 14.43
C GLU A 21 3.50 13.69 14.12
N ALA A 22 3.48 13.36 12.83
CA ALA A 22 3.58 11.98 12.40
C ALA A 22 4.91 11.42 12.90
N THR A 23 4.86 10.24 13.52
CA THR A 23 6.08 9.53 13.90
C THR A 23 6.92 9.29 12.65
N ALA A 24 8.22 9.61 12.74
CA ALA A 24 9.13 9.37 11.64
C ALA A 24 9.18 7.88 11.30
N ILE A 25 8.92 7.55 10.04
CA ILE A 25 9.08 6.20 9.52
C ILE A 25 10.58 5.95 9.37
N MET A 26 11.10 4.91 10.02
CA MET A 26 12.47 4.43 9.82
C MET A 26 12.44 3.28 8.80
N PRO A 27 12.86 3.50 7.54
CA PRO A 27 12.87 2.45 6.54
C PRO A 27 13.94 1.41 6.87
N PHE A 28 13.69 0.17 6.46
CA PHE A 28 14.68 -0.89 6.58
C PHE A 28 15.92 -0.61 5.72
N SER A 29 17.09 -0.95 6.25
CA SER A 29 18.34 -1.00 5.47
C SER A 29 18.31 -2.17 4.47
N LEU A 30 19.23 -2.15 3.51
CA LEU A 30 19.34 -3.25 2.55
C LEU A 30 19.71 -4.57 3.24
N GLU A 31 20.56 -4.51 4.27
CA GLU A 31 20.95 -5.65 5.10
C GLU A 31 19.74 -6.22 5.86
N GLU A 32 18.91 -5.36 6.44
CA GLU A 32 17.68 -5.77 7.14
C GLU A 32 16.67 -6.39 6.18
N VAL A 33 16.48 -5.80 4.99
CA VAL A 33 15.60 -6.37 3.95
C VAL A 33 16.07 -7.78 3.56
N LYS A 34 17.36 -7.97 3.33
CA LYS A 34 17.93 -9.29 3.01
C LYS A 34 17.70 -10.27 4.15
N ALA A 35 17.99 -9.87 5.38
CA ALA A 35 17.81 -10.72 6.56
C ALA A 35 16.33 -11.14 6.73
N LEU A 36 15.38 -10.23 6.51
CA LEU A 36 13.94 -10.52 6.57
C LEU A 36 13.51 -11.55 5.51
N ILE A 37 14.01 -11.42 4.29
CA ILE A 37 13.69 -12.35 3.20
C ILE A 37 14.30 -13.73 3.47
N GLU A 38 15.57 -13.79 3.86
CA GLU A 38 16.29 -15.06 4.10
C GLU A 38 15.77 -15.83 5.31
N ASN A 39 15.28 -15.14 6.34
CA ASN A 39 14.74 -15.75 7.56
C ASN A 39 13.22 -15.93 7.53
N ALA A 40 12.57 -15.74 6.38
CA ALA A 40 11.13 -15.94 6.25
C ALA A 40 10.75 -17.40 6.52
N GLN A 41 9.72 -17.62 7.36
CA GLN A 41 9.31 -18.96 7.82
C GLN A 41 8.74 -19.86 6.72
N SER A 42 8.38 -19.32 5.55
CA SER A 42 7.84 -20.08 4.43
C SER A 42 8.19 -19.43 3.10
N LEU A 43 8.23 -20.22 2.03
CA LEU A 43 8.40 -19.72 0.66
C LEU A 43 7.31 -18.69 0.27
N ARG A 44 6.10 -18.83 0.82
CA ARG A 44 5.01 -17.88 0.57
C ARG A 44 5.32 -16.51 1.20
N LEU A 45 5.77 -16.49 2.44
CA LEU A 45 6.17 -15.24 3.11
C LEU A 45 7.41 -14.64 2.44
N GLN A 46 8.37 -15.47 2.06
CA GLN A 46 9.56 -15.03 1.34
C GLN A 46 9.21 -14.35 0.01
N ALA A 47 8.35 -14.99 -0.80
CA ALA A 47 7.88 -14.42 -2.06
C ALA A 47 7.10 -13.11 -1.84
N PHE A 48 6.23 -13.07 -0.82
CA PHE A 48 5.49 -11.87 -0.45
C PHE A 48 6.44 -10.72 -0.08
N LEU A 49 7.43 -10.95 0.77
CA LEU A 49 8.42 -9.94 1.15
C LEU A 49 9.27 -9.49 -0.04
N MET A 50 9.73 -10.42 -0.88
CA MET A 50 10.50 -10.09 -2.08
C MET A 50 9.71 -9.17 -3.02
N VAL A 51 8.45 -9.51 -3.31
CA VAL A 51 7.61 -8.68 -4.17
C VAL A 51 7.39 -7.31 -3.54
N ALA A 52 7.03 -7.25 -2.25
CA ALA A 52 6.81 -6.00 -1.53
C ALA A 52 8.03 -5.05 -1.60
N PHE A 53 9.21 -5.54 -1.25
CA PHE A 53 10.42 -4.72 -1.21
C PHE A 53 10.94 -4.33 -2.58
N LEU A 54 10.83 -5.21 -3.58
CA LEU A 54 11.43 -4.98 -4.90
C LEU A 54 10.51 -4.25 -5.88
N THR A 55 9.20 -4.23 -5.65
CA THR A 55 8.22 -3.58 -6.54
C THR A 55 7.48 -2.42 -5.90
N GLY A 56 7.45 -2.34 -4.57
CA GLY A 56 6.66 -1.34 -3.84
C GLY A 56 5.14 -1.57 -3.92
N MET A 57 4.68 -2.75 -4.35
CA MET A 57 3.25 -3.08 -4.40
C MET A 57 2.60 -2.99 -3.02
N ARG A 58 1.35 -2.51 -2.96
CA ARG A 58 0.61 -2.45 -1.70
C ARG A 58 0.19 -3.85 -1.26
N THR A 59 0.07 -4.05 0.05
CA THR A 59 -0.34 -5.32 0.65
C THR A 59 -1.61 -5.89 0.02
N GLY A 60 -2.66 -5.08 -0.14
CA GLY A 60 -3.92 -5.53 -0.74
C GLY A 60 -3.78 -5.96 -2.20
N GLU A 61 -2.94 -5.26 -2.98
CA GLU A 61 -2.65 -5.60 -4.38
C GLU A 61 -1.93 -6.95 -4.47
N GLN A 62 -0.91 -7.18 -3.63
CA GLN A 62 -0.18 -8.44 -3.58
C GLN A 62 -1.06 -9.61 -3.16
N LEU A 63 -1.89 -9.42 -2.14
CA LEU A 63 -2.79 -10.46 -1.63
C LEU A 63 -3.90 -10.84 -2.62
N ALA A 64 -4.21 -9.96 -3.58
CA ALA A 64 -5.22 -10.21 -4.60
C ALA A 64 -4.64 -10.82 -5.89
N LEU A 65 -3.32 -10.97 -6.02
CA LEU A 65 -2.71 -11.52 -7.23
C LEU A 65 -3.19 -12.94 -7.54
N THR A 66 -3.40 -13.19 -8.82
CA THR A 66 -3.64 -14.52 -9.39
C THR A 66 -2.55 -14.84 -10.41
N TRP A 67 -2.43 -16.11 -10.80
CA TRP A 67 -1.42 -16.52 -11.79
C TRP A 67 -1.60 -15.87 -13.16
N GLU A 68 -2.83 -15.50 -13.53
CA GLU A 68 -3.14 -14.80 -14.78
C GLU A 68 -2.59 -13.36 -14.82
N ASP A 69 -2.26 -12.79 -13.66
CA ASP A 69 -1.70 -11.43 -13.57
C ASP A 69 -0.18 -11.39 -13.72
N ILE A 70 0.49 -12.55 -13.74
CA ILE A 70 1.95 -12.66 -13.73
C ILE A 70 2.44 -13.22 -15.05
N ASP A 71 3.15 -12.38 -15.81
CA ASP A 71 3.86 -12.78 -17.01
C ASP A 71 5.35 -12.89 -16.72
N PHE A 72 5.85 -14.13 -16.62
CA PHE A 72 7.25 -14.40 -16.37
C PHE A 72 8.15 -14.19 -17.61
N ASN A 73 7.60 -14.21 -18.82
CA ASN A 73 8.36 -13.98 -20.05
C ASN A 73 8.67 -12.49 -20.19
N GLU A 74 7.63 -11.66 -20.01
CA GLU A 74 7.72 -10.20 -20.09
C GLU A 74 8.16 -9.56 -18.75
N LYS A 75 8.37 -10.37 -17.71
CA LYS A 75 8.74 -9.94 -16.35
C LYS A 75 7.80 -8.86 -15.82
N LYS A 76 6.50 -9.08 -15.99
CA LYS A 76 5.44 -8.10 -15.72
C LYS A 76 4.43 -8.66 -14.72
N ILE A 77 4.01 -7.80 -13.81
CA ILE A 77 2.86 -8.05 -12.92
C ILE A 77 1.78 -7.02 -13.26
N VAL A 78 0.55 -7.48 -13.50
CA VAL A 78 -0.60 -6.62 -13.79
C VAL A 78 -1.38 -6.36 -12.52
N ILE A 79 -1.41 -5.10 -12.07
CA ILE A 79 -2.17 -4.70 -10.88
C ILE A 79 -3.55 -4.20 -11.31
N ASN A 80 -4.56 -5.06 -11.19
CA ASN A 80 -5.94 -4.76 -11.57
C ASN A 80 -6.96 -4.95 -10.43
N LYS A 81 -6.50 -5.40 -9.26
CA LYS A 81 -7.33 -5.71 -8.10
C LYS A 81 -6.58 -5.50 -6.78
N SER A 82 -7.34 -5.32 -5.70
CA SER A 82 -6.83 -5.23 -4.34
C SER A 82 -7.78 -5.92 -3.37
N LEU A 83 -7.24 -6.71 -2.44
CA LEU A 83 -7.96 -7.29 -1.33
C LEU A 83 -8.03 -6.26 -0.19
N ASN A 84 -9.23 -5.99 0.32
CA ASN A 84 -9.39 -5.13 1.49
C ASN A 84 -9.43 -5.94 2.80
N GLU A 85 -9.49 -5.24 3.92
CA GLU A 85 -9.52 -5.85 5.26
C GLU A 85 -10.78 -6.68 5.53
N LEU A 86 -11.87 -6.44 4.78
CA LEU A 86 -13.10 -7.22 4.85
C LEU A 86 -13.04 -8.50 3.99
N GLY A 87 -11.90 -8.77 3.33
CA GLY A 87 -11.72 -9.91 2.45
C GLY A 87 -12.40 -9.78 1.10
N THR A 88 -12.83 -8.58 0.70
CA THR A 88 -13.46 -8.36 -0.60
C THR A 88 -12.46 -7.83 -1.63
N ILE A 89 -12.60 -8.34 -2.85
CA ILE A 89 -11.82 -7.85 -4.00
C ILE A 89 -12.41 -6.53 -4.45
N THR A 90 -11.55 -5.53 -4.59
CA THR A 90 -11.86 -4.16 -4.98
C THR A 90 -10.92 -3.70 -6.08
N THR A 91 -11.20 -2.53 -6.66
CA THR A 91 -10.27 -1.89 -7.59
C THR A 91 -9.07 -1.30 -6.81
N PRO A 92 -7.87 -1.28 -7.40
CA PRO A 92 -6.75 -0.53 -6.84
C PRO A 92 -7.13 0.92 -6.60
N LYS A 93 -6.51 1.55 -5.60
CA LYS A 93 -6.79 2.96 -5.24
C LYS A 93 -6.06 3.99 -6.13
N ASN A 94 -5.32 3.55 -7.13
CA ASN A 94 -4.55 4.40 -8.05
C ASN A 94 -5.36 4.75 -9.30
#